data_AF-A0A352Y2T1-F1
#
_entry.id   AF-A0A352Y2T1-F1
#
_cell.length_a   1.000
_cell.length_b   1.000
_cell.length_c   1.000
_cell.angle_alpha   90.00
_cell.angle_beta   90.00
_cell.angle_gamma   90.00
#
_symmetry.space_group_name_H-M   'P 1'
#
loop_
_entity.id
_entity.type
_entity.pdbx_description
1 polymer ?
#
loop_
_entity_poly.entity_id
_entity_poly.type
_entity_poly.pdbx_seq_one_letter_code
_entity_poly.pdbx_strand_id
1 'polypeptide(L)'
;MRNELLSWFAREGLLLQDVVTAAEEPEHDEIKVAVKAPIIALSRAYEDFRECPDPVLFGYPESSLDMMNLDDFHQFVYQWFERAVANGLGRCFVCNKLLDMGTEKPWDAVFVTTELYCWLLVHFDCKRYLNRDLKGRNPFEVTSHQPEFFDMHIG
;
A
#
# COMPACT_ATOMS: atom_id res chain seq x y z
N MET A 1 2.94 11.98 1.39
CA MET A 1 1.54 11.77 0.92
C MET A 1 0.77 13.07 0.98
N ARG A 2 -0.10 13.36 -0.01
CA ARG A 2 -0.96 14.55 -0.05
C ARG A 2 -2.12 14.49 0.95
N ASN A 3 -2.59 15.66 1.39
CA ASN A 3 -3.65 15.76 2.40
C ASN A 3 -5.00 15.26 1.88
N GLU A 4 -5.26 15.41 0.59
CA GLU A 4 -6.51 14.96 -0.04
C GLU A 4 -6.62 13.43 -0.01
N LEU A 5 -5.56 12.73 -0.40
CA LEU A 5 -5.51 11.28 -0.33
C LEU A 5 -5.58 10.78 1.13
N LEU A 6 -4.92 11.46 2.07
CA LEU A 6 -5.02 11.13 3.49
C LEU A 6 -6.46 11.31 4.03
N SER A 7 -7.14 12.36 3.59
CA SER A 7 -8.54 12.63 3.95
C SER A 7 -9.47 11.59 3.36
N TRP A 8 -9.21 11.15 2.12
CA TRP A 8 -9.89 10.03 1.49
C TRP A 8 -9.72 8.75 2.30
N PHE A 9 -8.48 8.39 2.68
CA PHE A 9 -8.24 7.24 3.53
C PHE A 9 -8.99 7.34 4.86
N ALA A 10 -9.05 8.53 5.47
CA ALA A 10 -9.85 8.73 6.69
C ALA A 10 -11.34 8.45 6.45
N ARG A 11 -11.90 8.96 5.36
CA ARG A 11 -13.32 8.78 4.98
C ARG A 11 -13.67 7.32 4.74
N GLU A 12 -12.79 6.58 4.08
CA GLU A 12 -12.98 5.14 3.82
C GLU A 12 -12.66 4.26 5.05
N GLY A 13 -12.34 4.86 6.20
CA GLY A 13 -12.00 4.12 7.43
C GLY A 13 -10.66 3.40 7.36
N LEU A 14 -9.76 3.87 6.49
CA LEU A 14 -8.50 3.23 6.17
C LEU A 14 -7.29 3.81 6.92
N LEU A 15 -7.47 4.63 7.96
CA LEU A 15 -6.34 5.09 8.77
C LEU A 15 -6.18 4.22 10.02
N LEU A 16 -5.00 3.66 10.20
CA LEU A 16 -4.62 3.06 11.48
C LEU A 16 -4.20 4.14 12.47
N GLN A 17 -4.51 3.91 13.74
CA GLN A 17 -4.13 4.76 14.85
C GLN A 17 -3.44 3.92 15.91
N ASP A 18 -2.33 4.42 16.44
CA ASP A 18 -1.64 3.83 17.59
C ASP A 18 -1.39 4.90 18.65
N VAL A 19 -1.59 4.53 19.91
CA VAL A 19 -1.49 5.47 21.05
C VAL A 19 -0.10 5.37 21.64
N VAL A 20 0.69 6.42 21.44
CA VAL A 20 2.04 6.56 21.98
C VAL A 20 1.95 7.42 23.24
N THR A 21 1.83 6.80 24.40
CA THR A 21 1.92 7.54 25.68
C THR A 21 3.39 7.90 25.95
N ALA A 22 3.69 9.20 26.04
CA ALA A 22 4.99 9.66 26.53
C ALA A 22 4.92 9.77 28.05
N ALA A 23 5.18 8.66 28.75
CA ALA A 23 5.13 8.62 30.21
C ALA A 23 6.42 9.20 30.81
N GLU A 24 6.46 10.51 31.08
CA GLU A 24 7.44 11.08 32.03
C GLU A 24 6.84 12.10 33.03
N GLU A 25 5.65 12.68 32.83
CA GLU A 25 5.05 13.63 33.78
C GLU A 25 3.53 13.45 33.95
N PRO A 26 3.03 12.92 35.10
CA PRO A 26 1.61 12.67 35.36
C PRO A 26 0.69 13.90 35.34
N GLU A 27 1.25 15.11 35.26
CA GLU A 27 0.53 16.38 35.23
C GLU A 27 0.36 16.93 33.80
N HIS A 28 1.01 16.31 32.80
CA HIS A 28 1.02 16.71 31.40
C HIS A 28 0.91 15.50 30.45
N ASP A 29 -0.08 14.63 30.65
CA ASP A 29 -0.36 13.49 29.75
C ASP A 29 -0.84 13.97 28.37
N GLU A 30 0.09 14.41 27.53
CA GLU A 30 -0.14 14.57 26.09
C GLU A 30 -0.23 13.18 25.44
N ILE A 31 -1.44 12.79 25.07
CA ILE A 31 -1.66 11.59 24.25
C ILE A 31 -1.15 11.87 22.84
N LYS A 32 -0.02 11.27 22.46
CA LYS A 32 0.44 11.29 21.06
C LYS A 32 -0.21 10.13 20.31
N VAL A 33 -0.95 10.44 19.25
CA VAL A 33 -1.53 9.42 18.37
C VAL A 33 -0.71 9.36 17.09
N ALA A 34 -0.12 8.22 16.80
CA ALA A 34 0.50 7.94 15.51
C ALA A 34 -0.59 7.52 14.53
N VAL A 35 -0.62 8.14 13.35
CA VAL A 35 -1.55 7.80 12.26
C VAL A 35 -0.78 7.16 11.12
N LYS A 36 -1.28 6.03 10.60
CA LYS A 36 -0.66 5.32 9.48
C LYS A 36 -1.68 5.09 8.37
N ALA A 37 -1.39 5.64 7.19
CA ALA A 37 -2.11 5.34 5.95
C ALA A 37 -1.62 4.00 5.38
N PRO A 38 -2.43 3.32 4.55
CA PRO A 38 -1.99 2.14 3.85
C PRO A 38 -0.78 2.43 2.95
N ILE A 39 0.01 1.40 2.69
CA ILE A 39 1.21 1.47 1.84
C ILE A 39 1.13 0.46 0.68
N ILE A 40 2.10 0.52 -0.22
CA ILE A 40 2.33 -0.46 -1.28
C ILE A 40 3.61 -1.24 -1.00
N ALA A 41 3.62 -2.53 -1.33
CA ALA A 41 4.81 -3.39 -1.28
C ALA A 41 5.12 -3.96 -2.68
N LEU A 42 6.26 -3.57 -3.24
CA LEU A 42 6.78 -4.13 -4.50
C LEU A 42 7.44 -5.50 -4.28
N SER A 43 7.95 -5.75 -3.08
CA SER A 43 8.42 -7.05 -2.60
C SER A 43 8.35 -7.13 -1.08
N ARG A 44 8.93 -8.17 -0.48
CA ARG A 44 9.06 -8.31 0.98
C ARG A 44 10.31 -7.63 1.55
N ALA A 45 11.18 -7.07 0.71
CA ALA A 45 12.39 -6.37 1.12
C ALA A 45 12.05 -5.04 1.81
N TYR A 46 12.88 -4.62 2.75
CA TYR A 46 12.63 -3.43 3.56
C TYR A 46 12.60 -2.13 2.74
N GLU A 47 13.41 -2.05 1.69
CA GLU A 47 13.46 -0.88 0.80
C GLU A 47 12.37 -0.87 -0.29
N ASP A 48 11.52 -1.90 -0.37
CA ASP A 48 10.52 -2.05 -1.45
C ASP A 48 9.11 -1.60 -1.06
N PHE A 49 8.98 -0.89 0.07
CA PHE A 49 7.72 -0.27 0.48
C PHE A 49 7.57 1.15 -0.07
N ARG A 50 6.36 1.49 -0.52
CA ARG A 50 6.01 2.79 -1.09
C ARG A 50 4.80 3.37 -0.38
N GLU A 51 4.75 4.69 -0.27
CA GLU A 51 3.48 5.37 0.00
C GLU A 51 2.48 4.99 -1.11
N CYS A 52 1.17 4.98 -0.80
CA CYS A 52 0.19 4.76 -1.85
C CYS A 52 0.29 5.87 -2.92
N PRO A 53 0.26 5.50 -4.21
CA PRO A 53 0.21 6.46 -5.31
C PRO A 53 -1.07 7.28 -5.21
N ASP A 54 -0.96 8.57 -5.47
CA ASP A 54 -2.09 9.49 -5.46
C ASP A 54 -2.67 9.58 -6.88
N PRO A 55 -3.90 9.11 -7.14
CA PRO A 55 -4.53 9.16 -8.46
C PRO A 55 -4.38 10.51 -9.16
N VAL A 56 -4.46 11.61 -8.42
CA VAL A 56 -4.38 12.96 -8.98
C VAL A 56 -2.99 13.26 -9.53
N LEU A 57 -1.92 12.80 -8.86
CA LEU A 57 -0.56 12.93 -9.37
C LEU A 57 -0.36 12.11 -10.66
N PHE A 58 -1.15 11.06 -10.85
CA PHE A 58 -1.13 10.21 -12.04
C PHE A 58 -2.18 10.61 -13.09
N GLY A 59 -2.69 11.85 -13.02
CA GLY A 59 -3.50 12.48 -14.07
C GLY A 59 -5.02 12.37 -13.88
N TYR A 60 -5.50 11.81 -12.77
CA TYR A 60 -6.93 11.84 -12.44
C TYR A 60 -7.34 13.25 -12.00
N PRO A 61 -8.56 13.72 -12.31
CA PRO A 61 -9.10 14.95 -11.73
C PRO A 61 -9.07 14.92 -10.19
N GLU A 62 -8.87 16.08 -9.55
CA GLU A 62 -8.91 16.18 -8.08
C GLU A 62 -10.22 15.68 -7.48
N SER A 63 -11.34 15.96 -8.15
CA SER A 63 -12.67 15.49 -7.77
C SER A 63 -12.86 13.98 -7.89
N SER A 64 -11.92 13.24 -8.50
CA SER A 64 -12.02 11.78 -8.60
C SER A 64 -11.94 11.12 -7.23
N LEU A 65 -11.11 11.64 -6.30
CA LEU A 65 -11.04 11.08 -4.95
C LEU A 65 -12.40 11.16 -4.24
N ASP A 66 -13.16 12.23 -4.45
CA ASP A 66 -14.47 12.38 -3.83
C ASP A 66 -15.45 11.28 -4.27
N MET A 67 -15.32 10.79 -5.50
CA MET A 67 -16.21 9.80 -6.11
C MET A 67 -15.69 8.36 -6.03
N MET A 68 -14.38 8.18 -5.82
CA MET A 68 -13.75 6.86 -5.71
C MET A 68 -14.15 6.17 -4.41
N ASN A 69 -14.62 4.94 -4.52
CA ASN A 69 -14.71 4.00 -3.40
C ASN A 69 -13.44 3.13 -3.32
N LEU A 70 -13.38 2.23 -2.33
CA LEU A 70 -12.25 1.32 -2.14
C LEU A 70 -11.97 0.43 -3.37
N ASP A 71 -13.00 -0.04 -4.08
CA ASP A 71 -12.82 -0.87 -5.26
C ASP A 71 -12.22 -0.07 -6.42
N ASP A 72 -12.67 1.17 -6.63
CA ASP A 72 -12.10 2.07 -7.64
C ASP A 72 -10.62 2.37 -7.35
N PHE A 73 -10.30 2.62 -6.09
CA PHE A 73 -8.91 2.84 -5.66
C PHE A 73 -8.07 1.57 -5.80
N HIS A 74 -8.64 0.41 -5.48
CA HIS A 74 -7.97 -0.87 -5.68
C HIS A 74 -7.66 -1.13 -7.16
N GLN A 75 -8.58 -0.79 -8.07
CA GLN A 75 -8.33 -0.87 -9.52
C GLN A 75 -7.22 0.09 -9.96
N PHE A 76 -7.19 1.32 -9.44
CA PHE A 76 -6.10 2.24 -9.69
C PHE A 76 -4.74 1.69 -9.22
N VAL A 77 -4.67 1.15 -8.01
CA VAL A 77 -3.47 0.51 -7.46
C VAL A 77 -3.07 -0.71 -8.30
N TYR A 78 -4.03 -1.50 -8.76
CA TYR A 78 -3.78 -2.63 -9.64
C TYR A 78 -3.12 -2.18 -10.96
N GLN A 79 -3.65 -1.14 -11.62
CA GLN A 79 -3.05 -0.58 -12.84
C GLN A 79 -1.63 -0.04 -12.58
N TRP A 80 -1.40 0.60 -11.43
CA TRP A 80 -0.07 1.08 -11.05
C TRP A 80 0.90 -0.11 -10.89
N PHE A 81 0.45 -1.20 -10.30
CA PHE A 81 1.22 -2.43 -10.21
C PHE A 81 1.52 -3.07 -11.56
N GLU A 82 0.59 -3.07 -12.51
CA GLU A 82 0.86 -3.56 -13.86
C GLU A 82 2.05 -2.82 -14.49
N ARG A 83 2.12 -1.50 -14.30
CA ARG A 83 3.26 -0.70 -14.73
C ARG A 83 4.53 -1.06 -13.97
N ALA A 84 4.47 -1.26 -12.65
CA ALA A 84 5.63 -1.68 -11.87
C ALA A 84 6.17 -3.06 -12.30
N VAL A 85 5.28 -4.02 -12.55
CA VAL A 85 5.62 -5.36 -13.03
C VAL A 85 6.22 -5.29 -14.44
N ALA A 86 5.61 -4.53 -15.35
CA ALA A 86 6.15 -4.33 -16.70
C ALA A 86 7.55 -3.71 -16.73
N ASN A 87 7.89 -2.90 -15.71
CA ASN A 87 9.23 -2.31 -15.52
C ASN A 87 10.18 -3.19 -14.70
N GLY A 88 9.81 -4.42 -14.34
CA GLY A 88 10.67 -5.36 -13.63
C GLY A 88 10.88 -5.04 -12.14
N LEU A 89 9.97 -4.29 -11.53
CA LEU A 89 10.03 -3.90 -10.12
C LEU A 89 9.21 -4.83 -9.23
N GLY A 90 8.09 -5.35 -9.74
CA GLY A 90 7.17 -6.19 -8.97
C GLY A 90 7.71 -7.59 -8.71
N ARG A 91 7.71 -8.01 -7.45
CA ARG A 91 8.05 -9.38 -7.03
C ARG A 91 6.92 -9.97 -6.21
N CYS A 92 6.74 -11.28 -6.33
CA CYS A 92 5.80 -11.99 -5.45
C CYS A 92 6.28 -11.90 -4.00
N PHE A 93 5.44 -11.37 -3.11
CA PHE A 93 5.75 -11.18 -1.71
C PHE A 93 6.15 -12.48 -0.98
N VAL A 94 5.63 -13.64 -1.43
CA VAL A 94 5.88 -14.96 -0.83
C VAL A 94 7.15 -15.61 -1.38
N CYS A 95 7.22 -15.87 -2.69
CA CYS A 95 8.34 -16.61 -3.27
C CYS A 95 9.51 -15.72 -3.73
N ASN A 96 9.34 -14.40 -3.64
CA ASN A 96 10.30 -13.36 -4.01
C ASN A 96 10.79 -13.41 -5.47
N LYS A 97 10.12 -14.17 -6.34
CA LYS A 97 10.43 -14.19 -7.78
C LYS A 97 9.89 -12.94 -8.44
N LEU A 98 10.63 -12.47 -9.45
CA LEU A 98 10.19 -11.41 -10.34
C LEU A 98 8.87 -11.81 -11.00
N LEU A 99 7.93 -10.88 -11.04
CA LEU A 99 6.66 -11.04 -11.73
C LEU A 99 6.81 -10.54 -13.17
N ASP A 100 5.98 -11.07 -14.05
CA ASP A 100 5.87 -10.62 -15.43
C ASP A 100 4.39 -10.52 -15.83
N MET A 101 4.14 -9.94 -17.00
CA MET A 101 2.80 -9.78 -17.58
C MET A 101 2.37 -11.02 -18.40
N GLY A 102 3.11 -12.13 -18.29
CA GLY A 102 2.81 -13.37 -18.96
C GLY A 102 1.66 -14.14 -18.28
N THR A 103 1.13 -15.12 -18.99
CA THR A 103 -0.01 -15.92 -18.50
C THR A 103 0.40 -17.22 -17.82
N GLU A 104 1.69 -17.58 -17.85
CA GLU A 104 2.18 -18.84 -17.26
C GLU A 104 2.07 -18.85 -15.74
N LYS A 105 2.37 -17.70 -15.10
CA LYS A 105 2.36 -17.54 -13.64
C LYS A 105 1.62 -16.25 -13.27
N PRO A 106 0.28 -16.25 -13.31
CA PRO A 106 -0.50 -15.06 -13.00
C PRO A 106 -0.28 -14.61 -11.56
N TRP A 107 -0.30 -13.31 -11.38
CA TRP A 107 -0.18 -12.64 -10.09
C TRP A 107 -1.41 -11.78 -9.84
N ASP A 108 -1.62 -11.45 -8.56
CA ASP A 108 -2.69 -10.58 -8.10
C ASP A 108 -2.14 -9.46 -7.22
N ALA A 109 -2.88 -8.35 -7.15
CA ALA A 109 -2.71 -7.34 -6.13
C ALA A 109 -3.68 -7.64 -4.97
N VAL A 110 -3.18 -7.77 -3.75
CA VAL A 110 -4.00 -8.07 -2.57
C VAL A 110 -3.85 -6.96 -1.55
N PHE A 111 -4.97 -6.51 -0.99
CA PHE A 111 -4.95 -5.59 0.15
C PHE A 111 -4.97 -6.37 1.48
N VAL A 112 -3.92 -6.19 2.28
CA VAL A 112 -3.77 -6.80 3.61
C VAL A 112 -4.04 -5.74 4.66
N THR A 113 -5.07 -5.91 5.48
CA THR A 113 -5.57 -4.89 6.44
C THR A 113 -5.17 -5.12 7.90
N THR A 114 -4.45 -6.19 8.22
CA THR A 114 -4.16 -6.55 9.62
C THR A 114 -2.67 -6.46 9.97
N GLU A 115 -1.80 -7.20 9.30
CA GLU A 115 -0.41 -7.37 9.73
C GLU A 115 0.53 -6.30 9.17
N LEU A 116 0.29 -5.85 7.94
CA LEU A 116 1.20 -4.94 7.23
C LEU A 116 0.50 -3.68 6.72
N TYR A 117 -0.82 -3.74 6.63
CA TYR A 117 -1.65 -2.63 6.19
C TYR A 117 -1.24 -2.08 4.82
N CYS A 118 -1.17 -2.98 3.84
CA CYS A 118 -0.60 -2.68 2.53
C CYS A 118 -1.27 -3.41 1.37
N TRP A 119 -1.22 -2.80 0.19
CA TRP A 119 -1.37 -3.52 -1.06
C TRP A 119 -0.05 -4.20 -1.44
N LEU A 120 -0.10 -5.46 -1.86
CA LEU A 120 1.07 -6.24 -2.25
C LEU A 120 0.82 -7.12 -3.46
N LEU A 121 1.91 -7.56 -4.08
CA LEU A 121 1.89 -8.46 -5.24
C LEU A 121 2.12 -9.92 -4.84
N VAL A 122 1.32 -10.85 -5.37
CA VAL A 122 1.45 -12.27 -5.06
C VAL A 122 1.02 -13.16 -6.22
N HIS A 123 1.81 -14.19 -6.54
CA HIS A 123 1.35 -15.24 -7.47
C HIS A 123 0.08 -15.91 -6.94
N PHE A 124 -0.83 -16.30 -7.83
CA PHE A 124 -2.07 -16.96 -7.45
C PHE A 124 -1.83 -18.19 -6.55
N ASP A 125 -0.89 -19.06 -6.93
CA ASP A 125 -0.54 -20.27 -6.16
C ASP A 125 0.16 -19.98 -4.83
N CYS A 126 0.74 -18.79 -4.69
CA CYS A 126 1.44 -18.37 -3.48
C CYS A 126 0.51 -17.78 -2.41
N LYS A 127 -0.70 -17.35 -2.76
CA LYS A 127 -1.66 -16.71 -1.84
C LYS A 127 -1.91 -17.54 -0.58
N ARG A 128 -1.99 -18.86 -0.70
CA ARG A 128 -2.21 -19.78 0.43
C ARG A 128 -1.11 -19.75 1.50
N TYR A 129 0.06 -19.21 1.18
CA TYR A 129 1.18 -19.09 2.12
C TYR A 129 1.36 -17.66 2.66
N LEU A 130 0.56 -16.70 2.20
CA LEU A 130 0.74 -15.28 2.50
C LEU A 130 0.71 -14.99 4.00
N ASN A 131 -0.24 -15.58 4.73
CA ASN A 131 -0.38 -15.40 6.19
C ASN A 131 0.88 -15.82 6.97
N ARG A 132 1.65 -16.80 6.46
CA ARG A 132 2.91 -17.21 7.09
C ARG A 132 3.97 -16.11 6.96
N ASP A 133 4.08 -15.48 5.79
CA ASP A 133 5.08 -14.45 5.49
C ASP A 133 4.70 -13.06 6.05
N LEU A 134 3.43 -12.84 6.36
CA LEU A 134 2.92 -11.64 7.04
C LEU A 134 3.05 -11.69 8.56
N LYS A 135 3.07 -12.89 9.15
CA LYS A 135 3.04 -13.07 10.61
C LYS A 135 4.20 -12.34 11.30
N GLY A 136 3.86 -11.56 12.33
CA GLY A 136 4.84 -10.86 13.17
C GLY A 136 5.35 -9.54 12.59
N ARG A 137 4.79 -9.08 11.47
CA ARG A 137 5.01 -7.72 10.98
C ARG A 137 4.08 -6.73 11.69
N ASN A 138 4.51 -5.48 11.74
CA ASN A 138 3.75 -4.37 12.32
C ASN A 138 3.73 -3.22 11.31
N PRO A 139 2.56 -2.68 10.93
CA PRO A 139 2.47 -1.57 9.97
C PRO A 139 3.24 -0.31 10.40
N PHE A 140 3.36 -0.06 11.71
CA PHE A 140 4.04 1.12 12.25
C PHE A 140 5.57 1.03 12.20
N GLU A 141 6.14 -0.17 12.01
CA GLU A 141 7.59 -0.37 11.88
C GLU A 141 8.08 -0.24 10.42
N VAL A 142 7.16 -0.08 9.47
CA VAL A 142 7.49 0.01 8.04
C VAL A 142 7.78 1.44 7.62
N THR A 143 9.01 1.67 7.17
CA THR A 143 9.40 2.88 6.43
C THR A 143 9.00 2.73 4.96
N SER A 144 8.39 3.75 4.38
CA SER A 144 7.99 3.77 2.97
C SER A 144 8.70 4.88 2.21
N HIS A 145 8.96 4.65 0.93
CA HIS A 145 9.50 5.65 -0.01
C HIS A 145 8.40 6.25 -0.89
N GLN A 146 8.72 7.32 -1.63
CA GLN A 146 7.80 7.85 -2.63
C GLN A 146 7.53 6.83 -3.75
N PRO A 147 6.29 6.71 -4.24
CA PRO A 147 5.96 5.79 -5.32
C PRO A 147 6.65 6.19 -6.62
N GLU A 148 7.01 5.20 -7.42
CA GLU A 148 7.49 5.38 -8.78
C GLU A 148 6.43 6.07 -9.64
N PHE A 149 6.89 7.03 -10.46
CA PHE A 149 6.04 7.71 -11.42
C PHE A 149 6.01 6.93 -12.73
N PHE A 150 4.84 6.40 -13.06
CA PHE A 150 4.57 5.70 -14.31
C PHE A 150 3.61 6.53 -15.14
N ASP A 151 3.75 6.45 -16.45
CA ASP A 151 2.73 6.98 -17.34
C ASP A 151 1.48 6.08 -17.28
N MET A 152 0.44 6.60 -16.63
CA MET A 152 -0.84 5.94 -16.43
C MET A 152 -1.86 6.31 -17.51
N HIS A 153 -1.45 7.06 -18.56
CA HIS A 153 -2.36 7.35 -19.68
C HIS A 153 -2.78 6.04 -20.33
N ILE A 154 -4.08 5.79 -20.25
CA ILE A 154 -4.76 4.77 -21.03
C ILE A 154 -4.97 5.41 -22.40
N GLY A 155 -4.09 5.09 -23.35
CA GLY A 155 -4.24 5.50 -24.75
C GLY A 155 -5.45 4.88 -25.42
#